data_AF-A0AA91VCT5-F1
#
_entry.id   AF-A0AA91VCT5-F1
#
_cell.length_a   1.000
_cell.length_b   1.000
_cell.length_c   1.000
_cell.angle_alpha   90.00
_cell.angle_beta   90.00
_cell.angle_gamma   90.00
#
_symmetry.space_group_name_H-M   'P 1'
#
loop_
_entity.id
_entity.type
_entity.pdbx_description
1 polymer ?
#
loop_
_entity_poly.entity_id
_entity_poly.type
_entity_poly.pdbx_seq_one_letter_code
_entity_poly.pdbx_strand_id
1 'polypeptide(L)'
;MKKAYFSKRIYKTDVPHEMVGILTQTIETCNTAKRYAFQMIVREKRWNRKLHTDSLHLVLKRKYQLNDYYANSAVQEARALFTGIMELQNIYEKQTQEKLKKIKQKLKQERTKRTKLRK
;
A
#
# COMPACT_ATOMS: atom_id res chain seq x y z
N MET A 1 -16.46 -31.48 5.91
CA MET A 1 -15.13 -30.84 5.84
C MET A 1 -14.92 -30.26 4.44
N LYS A 2 -14.66 -28.96 4.30
CA LYS A 2 -14.16 -28.42 3.03
C LYS A 2 -12.77 -29.03 2.79
N LYS A 3 -12.59 -29.79 1.70
CA LYS A 3 -11.27 -30.32 1.32
C LYS A 3 -10.38 -29.11 1.02
N ALA A 4 -9.37 -28.87 1.85
CA ALA A 4 -8.29 -27.96 1.48
C ALA A 4 -7.55 -28.65 0.33
N TYR A 5 -7.77 -28.18 -0.90
CA TYR A 5 -6.94 -28.61 -2.02
C TYR A 5 -5.52 -28.18 -1.69
N PHE A 6 -4.62 -29.13 -1.46
CA PHE A 6 -3.20 -28.83 -1.35
C PHE A 6 -2.79 -28.07 -2.60
N SER A 7 -2.21 -26.87 -2.43
CA SER A 7 -1.67 -26.13 -3.57
C SER A 7 -0.61 -27.01 -4.23
N LYS A 8 -0.68 -27.16 -5.55
CA LYS A 8 0.39 -27.79 -6.31
C LYS A 8 1.61 -26.89 -6.20
N ARG A 9 2.50 -27.20 -5.25
CA ARG A 9 3.76 -26.50 -5.08
C ARG A 9 4.69 -26.96 -6.19
N ILE A 10 5.26 -26.00 -6.92
CA ILE A 10 6.26 -26.24 -7.96
C ILE A 10 7.58 -25.76 -7.37
N TYR A 11 8.56 -26.67 -7.21
CA TYR A 11 9.90 -26.29 -6.79
C TYR A 11 10.74 -25.88 -8.00
N LYS A 12 11.72 -24.99 -7.80
CA LYS A 12 12.61 -24.53 -8.88
C LYS A 12 13.38 -25.70 -9.52
N THR A 13 13.65 -26.74 -8.74
CA THR A 13 14.30 -27.98 -9.18
C THR A 13 13.44 -28.78 -10.16
N ASP A 14 12.12 -28.60 -10.11
CA ASP A 14 11.16 -29.40 -10.87
C ASP A 14 10.83 -28.77 -12.24
N VAL A 15 11.48 -27.65 -12.57
CA VAL A 15 11.21 -26.85 -13.77
C VAL A 15 12.52 -26.59 -14.52
N PRO A 16 12.51 -26.54 -15.87
CA PRO A 16 13.70 -26.20 -16.64
C PRO A 16 14.30 -24.86 -16.21
N HIS A 17 15.64 -24.76 -16.22
CA HIS A 17 16.35 -23.56 -15.76
C HIS A 17 15.94 -22.31 -16.55
N GLU A 18 15.69 -22.44 -17.85
CA GLU A 18 15.18 -21.35 -18.70
C GLU A 18 13.82 -20.83 -18.20
N MET A 19 12.92 -21.74 -17.82
CA MET A 19 11.61 -21.38 -17.28
C MET A 19 11.75 -20.68 -15.93
N VAL A 20 12.67 -21.12 -15.07
CA VAL A 20 12.99 -20.42 -13.82
C VAL A 20 13.50 -19.00 -14.09
N GLY A 21 14.34 -18.82 -15.12
CA GLY A 21 14.83 -17.51 -15.56
C GLY A 21 13.68 -16.59 -16.01
N ILE A 22 12.83 -17.07 -16.92
CA ILE A 22 11.66 -16.34 -17.43
C ILE A 22 10.70 -15.95 -16.30
N LEU A 23 10.40 -16.89 -15.39
CA LEU A 23 9.54 -16.63 -14.23
C LEU A 23 10.13 -15.55 -13.32
N THR A 24 11.44 -15.62 -13.06
CA THR A 24 12.14 -14.64 -12.24
C THR A 24 12.05 -13.24 -12.86
N GLN A 25 12.39 -13.11 -14.14
CA GLN A 25 12.30 -11.85 -14.88
C GLN A 25 10.86 -11.31 -14.93
N THR A 26 9.87 -12.18 -15.10
CA THR A 26 8.46 -11.81 -15.12
C THR A 26 8.02 -11.25 -13.78
N ILE A 27 8.40 -11.92 -12.68
CA ILE A 27 8.10 -11.47 -11.31
C ILE A 27 8.76 -10.12 -11.02
N GLU A 28 10.03 -9.97 -11.40
CA GLU A 28 10.78 -8.71 -11.22
C GLU A 28 10.14 -7.56 -11.99
N THR A 29 9.76 -7.78 -13.25
CA THR A 29 9.05 -6.80 -14.08
C THR A 29 7.72 -6.42 -13.46
N CYS A 30 6.93 -7.40 -13.03
CA CYS A 30 5.63 -7.18 -12.38
C CYS A 30 5.78 -6.38 -11.08
N ASN A 31 6.75 -6.74 -10.23
CA ASN A 31 7.02 -6.03 -8.98
C ASN A 31 7.48 -4.59 -9.23
N THR A 32 8.28 -4.37 -10.26
CA THR A 32 8.72 -3.03 -10.66
C THR A 32 7.56 -2.20 -11.17
N ALA A 33 6.67 -2.78 -11.98
CA ALA A 33 5.45 -2.12 -12.47
C ALA A 33 4.50 -1.74 -11.31
N LYS A 34 4.32 -2.62 -10.33
CA LYS A 34 3.53 -2.36 -9.10
C LYS A 34 4.10 -1.18 -8.32
N ARG A 35 5.41 -1.17 -8.07
CA ARG A 35 6.10 -0.06 -7.37
C ARG A 35 5.93 1.26 -8.11
N TYR A 36 6.09 1.24 -9.44
CA TYR A 36 5.89 2.43 -10.26
C TYR A 36 4.45 2.93 -10.17
N ALA A 37 3.45 2.07 -10.34
CA ALA A 37 2.05 2.47 -10.22
C ALA A 37 1.72 3.08 -8.86
N PHE A 38 2.22 2.49 -7.77
CA PHE A 38 2.04 3.04 -6.43
C PHE A 38 2.65 4.45 -6.31
N GLN A 39 3.89 4.64 -6.77
CA GLN A 39 4.54 5.95 -6.76
C GLN A 39 3.75 6.99 -7.58
N MET A 40 3.19 6.59 -8.73
CA MET A 40 2.36 7.47 -9.55
C MET A 40 1.10 7.90 -8.81
N ILE A 41 0.39 6.95 -8.19
CA ILE A 41 -0.83 7.24 -7.40
C ILE A 41 -0.52 8.21 -6.25
N VAL A 42 0.58 7.98 -5.52
CA VAL A 42 1.01 8.86 -4.43
C VAL A 42 1.29 10.28 -4.94
N ARG A 43 1.99 10.41 -6.08
CA ARG A 43 2.31 11.72 -6.65
C ARG A 43 1.07 12.43 -7.18
N GLU A 44 0.17 11.73 -7.86
CA GLU A 44 -1.11 12.30 -8.32
C GLU A 44 -1.92 12.83 -7.13
N LYS A 45 -1.97 12.09 -6.01
CA LYS A 45 -2.63 12.55 -4.79
C LYS A 45 -1.93 13.78 -4.18
N ARG A 46 -0.60 13.77 -4.08
CA ARG A 46 0.19 14.87 -3.49
C ARG A 46 0.03 16.16 -4.27
N TRP A 47 0.04 16.09 -5.60
CA TRP A 47 -0.04 17.28 -6.47
C TRP A 47 -1.44 17.62 -6.93
N ASN A 48 -2.44 16.81 -6.58
CA ASN A 48 -3.83 16.97 -6.98
C ASN A 48 -4.02 17.18 -8.50
N ARG A 49 -3.23 16.46 -9.30
CA ARG A 49 -3.29 16.50 -10.78
C ARG A 49 -2.92 15.16 -11.39
N LYS A 50 -3.41 14.91 -12.60
CA LYS A 50 -3.00 13.75 -13.40
C LYS A 50 -1.58 13.93 -13.92
N LEU A 51 -0.79 12.86 -13.85
CA LEU A 51 0.60 12.87 -14.33
C LEU A 51 0.74 12.39 -15.77
N HIS A 52 -0.23 11.60 -16.22
CA HIS A 52 -0.31 11.13 -17.60
C HIS A 52 -1.70 11.47 -18.14
N THR A 53 -1.77 11.76 -19.43
CA THR A 53 -3.05 11.92 -20.16
C THR A 53 -3.80 10.59 -20.22
N ASP A 54 -3.05 9.51 -20.48
CA ASP A 54 -3.59 8.17 -20.59
C ASP A 54 -3.80 7.53 -19.21
N SER A 55 -4.64 6.50 -19.19
CA SER A 55 -4.85 5.71 -17.99
C SER A 55 -3.55 5.01 -17.54
N LEU A 56 -3.37 4.86 -16.22
CA LEU A 56 -2.16 4.28 -15.64
C LEU A 56 -1.87 2.85 -16.14
N HIS A 57 -2.91 2.05 -16.46
CA HIS A 57 -2.70 0.71 -17.01
C HIS A 57 -2.08 0.76 -18.41
N LEU A 58 -2.50 1.69 -19.29
CA LEU A 58 -1.90 1.89 -20.61
C LEU A 58 -0.46 2.40 -20.53
N VAL A 59 -0.18 3.24 -19.52
CA VAL A 59 1.19 3.70 -19.25
C VAL A 59 2.08 2.53 -18.84
N LEU A 60 1.63 1.67 -17.90
CA LEU A 60 2.37 0.48 -17.50
C LEU A 60 2.56 -0.51 -18.64
N LYS A 61 1.49 -0.77 -19.42
CA LYS A 61 1.49 -1.70 -20.56
C LYS A 61 2.60 -1.34 -21.54
N ARG A 62 2.66 -0.07 -21.96
CA ARG A 62 3.70 0.43 -22.88
C ARG A 62 5.09 0.43 -22.24
N LYS A 63 5.21 0.89 -20.99
CA LYS A 63 6.50 1.05 -20.31
C LYS A 63 7.22 -0.28 -20.03
N TYR A 64 6.47 -1.30 -19.64
CA TYR A 64 7.01 -2.60 -19.22
C TYR A 64 6.69 -3.73 -20.20
N GLN A 65 6.13 -3.40 -21.37
CA GLN A 65 5.72 -4.37 -22.41
C GLN A 65 4.83 -5.50 -21.84
N LEU A 66 3.96 -5.13 -20.89
CA LEU A 66 3.06 -6.08 -20.22
C LEU A 66 1.82 -6.33 -21.08
N ASN A 67 1.17 -7.46 -20.85
CA ASN A 67 -0.19 -7.67 -21.32
C ASN A 67 -1.20 -6.90 -20.43
N ASP A 68 -2.45 -6.80 -20.88
CA ASP A 68 -3.48 -6.06 -20.15
C ASP A 68 -3.77 -6.65 -18.77
N TYR A 69 -3.67 -7.97 -18.62
CA TYR A 69 -3.89 -8.64 -17.34
C TYR A 69 -2.88 -8.17 -16.27
N TYR A 70 -1.58 -8.25 -16.57
CA TYR A 70 -0.54 -7.84 -15.62
C TYR A 70 -0.55 -6.33 -15.37
N ALA A 71 -0.78 -5.52 -16.39
CA ALA A 71 -0.87 -4.07 -16.24
C ALA A 71 -2.04 -3.67 -15.33
N ASN A 72 -3.23 -4.25 -15.53
CA ASN A 72 -4.40 -3.98 -14.71
C ASN A 72 -4.24 -4.50 -13.28
N SER A 73 -3.72 -5.72 -13.12
CA SER A 73 -3.41 -6.30 -11.81
C SER A 73 -2.46 -5.39 -11.02
N ALA A 74 -1.39 -4.91 -11.65
CA ALA A 74 -0.44 -4.01 -11.00
C ALA A 74 -1.08 -2.69 -10.53
N VAL A 75 -1.96 -2.09 -11.35
CA VAL A 75 -2.70 -0.88 -10.97
C VAL A 75 -3.68 -1.15 -9.83
N GLN A 76 -4.40 -2.26 -9.87
CA GLN A 76 -5.40 -2.60 -8.86
C GLN A 76 -4.75 -2.87 -7.50
N GLU A 77 -3.67 -3.65 -7.47
CA GLU A 77 -2.92 -3.90 -6.24
C GLU A 77 -2.32 -2.61 -5.67
N ALA A 78 -1.74 -1.76 -6.53
CA ALA A 78 -1.19 -0.48 -6.09
C ALA A 78 -2.27 0.44 -5.50
N ARG A 79 -3.48 0.46 -6.09
CA ARG A 79 -4.63 1.20 -5.55
C ARG A 79 -5.09 0.64 -4.21
N ALA A 80 -5.22 -0.68 -4.09
CA ALA A 80 -5.62 -1.32 -2.84
C ALA A 80 -4.64 -1.02 -1.71
N LEU A 81 -3.33 -1.11 -1.99
CA LEU A 81 -2.28 -0.78 -1.04
C LEU A 81 -2.34 0.71 -0.63
N PHE A 82 -2.54 1.60 -1.59
CA PHE A 82 -2.70 3.03 -1.32
C PHE A 82 -3.92 3.33 -0.44
N THR A 83 -5.07 2.75 -0.74
CA THR A 83 -6.29 2.89 0.09
C THR A 83 -6.05 2.39 1.51
N GLY A 84 -5.42 1.21 1.67
CA GLY A 84 -5.11 0.67 2.99
C GLY A 84 -4.18 1.58 3.81
N ILE A 85 -3.18 2.22 3.17
CA ILE A 85 -2.32 3.20 3.84
C ILE A 85 -3.11 4.43 4.29
N MET A 86 -4.01 4.95 3.44
CA MET A 86 -4.84 6.11 3.78
C MET A 86 -5.79 5.82 4.95
N GLU A 87 -6.41 4.64 4.96
CA GLU A 87 -7.26 4.21 6.07
C GLU A 87 -6.46 4.07 7.36
N LEU A 88 -5.27 3.47 7.30
CA LEU A 88 -4.37 3.34 8.44
C LEU A 88 -3.95 4.71 8.98
N GLN A 89 -3.62 5.66 8.10
CA GLN A 89 -3.31 7.03 8.49
C GLN A 89 -4.48 7.67 9.24
N ASN A 90 -5.71 7.55 8.73
CA ASN A 90 -6.90 8.10 9.38
C ASN A 90 -7.11 7.51 10.79
N ILE A 91 -6.86 6.21 10.97
CA ILE A 91 -6.94 5.56 12.29
C ILE A 91 -5.90 6.15 13.23
N TYR A 92 -4.65 6.31 12.79
CA TYR A 92 -3.58 6.89 13.60
C TYR A 92 -3.85 8.35 13.98
N GLU A 93 -4.40 9.14 13.07
CA GLU A 93 -4.79 10.53 13.35
C GLU A 93 -5.86 10.58 14.45
N LYS A 94 -6.92 9.76 14.35
CA LYS A 94 -7.98 9.67 15.38
C LYS A 94 -7.41 9.26 16.75
N GLN A 95 -6.59 8.21 16.78
CA GLN A 95 -5.96 7.76 18.02
C GLN A 95 -5.07 8.84 18.65
N THR A 96 -4.34 9.59 17.81
CA THR A 96 -3.47 10.68 18.27
C THR A 96 -4.29 11.83 18.86
N GLN A 97 -5.40 12.21 18.22
CA GLN A 97 -6.31 13.24 18.73
C GLN A 97 -6.92 12.84 20.08
N GLU A 98 -7.33 11.58 20.24
CA GLU A 98 -7.84 11.06 21.52
C GLU A 98 -6.79 11.11 22.62
N LYS A 99 -5.55 10.70 22.32
CA LYS A 99 -4.43 10.79 23.28
C LYS A 99 -4.19 12.24 23.70
N LEU A 100 -4.16 13.18 22.76
CA LEU A 100 -4.02 14.61 23.05
C LEU A 100 -5.15 15.12 23.94
N LYS A 101 -6.40 14.71 23.68
CA LYS A 101 -7.56 15.07 24.52
C LYS A 101 -7.38 14.58 25.96
N LYS A 102 -6.98 13.33 26.15
CA LYS A 102 -6.72 12.73 27.48
C LYS A 102 -5.60 13.45 28.22
N ILE A 103 -4.50 13.78 27.52
CA ILE A 103 -3.37 14.52 28.11
C ILE A 103 -3.82 15.93 28.54
N LYS A 104 -4.54 16.66 27.70
CA LYS A 104 -5.08 17.99 28.04
C LYS A 104 -5.99 17.95 29.27
N GLN A 105 -6.84 16.93 29.39
CA GLN A 105 -7.71 16.75 30.55
C GLN A 105 -6.91 16.48 31.84
N LYS A 106 -5.93 15.57 31.80
CA LYS A 106 -5.03 15.31 32.94
C LYS A 106 -4.28 16.56 33.36
N LEU A 107 -3.72 17.31 32.40
CA LEU A 107 -3.02 18.57 32.65
C LEU A 107 -3.94 19.59 33.36
N LYS A 108 -5.21 19.71 32.92
CA LYS A 108 -6.19 20.57 33.56
C LYS A 108 -6.46 20.15 35.01
N GLN A 109 -6.67 18.85 35.26
CA GLN A 109 -6.91 18.31 36.60
C GLN A 109 -5.73 18.57 37.53
N GLU A 110 -4.50 18.30 37.09
CA GLU A 110 -3.28 18.54 37.88
C GLU A 110 -3.07 20.02 38.18
N ARG A 111 -3.33 20.92 37.20
CA ARG A 111 -3.32 22.37 37.44
C ARG A 111 -4.31 22.76 38.53
N THR A 112 -5.56 22.28 38.46
CA THR A 112 -6.58 22.57 39.47
C THR A 112 -6.20 22.05 40.86
N LYS A 113 -5.67 20.82 40.96
CA LYS A 113 -5.17 20.26 42.22
C LYS A 113 -4.05 21.12 42.81
N ARG A 114 -3.06 21.48 42.00
CA ARG A 114 -1.94 22.33 42.41
C ARG A 114 -2.40 23.71 42.92
N THR A 115 -3.39 24.33 42.28
CA THR A 115 -3.95 25.60 42.75
C THR A 115 -4.64 25.46 44.09
N LYS A 116 -5.37 24.35 44.33
CA LYS A 116 -6.01 24.08 45.62
C LYS A 116 -5.00 23.88 46.75
N LEU A 117 -3.88 23.20 46.49
CA LEU A 117 -2.82 22.96 47.48
C LEU A 117 -1.99 24.21 47.82
N ARG A 118 -2.08 25.27 47.00
CA ARG A 118 -1.38 26.55 47.23
C ARG A 118 -2.22 27.59 47.97
N LYS A 119 -3.50 27.29 48.22
CA LYS A 119 -4.37 28.04 49.11
C LYS A 119 -4.30 27.43 50.49
#